data_AF-A0AA36XPB3-F1
#
_entry.id   AF-A0AA36XPB3-F1
#
_cell.length_a   1.000
_cell.length_b   1.000
_cell.length_c   1.000
_cell.angle_alpha   90.00
_cell.angle_beta   90.00
_cell.angle_gamma   90.00
#
_symmetry.space_group_name_H-M   'P 1'
#
loop_
_entity.id
_entity.type
_entity.pdbx_description
1 polymer ?
#
loop_
_entity_poly.entity_id
_entity_poly.type
_entity_poly.pdbx_seq_one_letter_code
_entity_poly.pdbx_strand_id
1 'polypeptide(L)'
;MLNKAEYKENSELNTSDYELTERNKEKIDECLKERQEAIDARAGEEGYNAQIGNINQQSAKIGELAADDFVRSKRPNAKLLHPKDIGTSISKPGDFDMVYLSDDPEEIIIVEAKGGSSPLGSRKIGNEAYQQGTSKYAAEIVKLMSENKEGTTEKLAADEIQFAAFSGIPIRYIHTQASIPESGKASDVKLEVAEFKIDSEGLK
;
A
#
# COMPACT_ATOMS: atom_id res chain seq x y z
N MET A 1 -16.46 15.13 -10.69
CA MET A 1 -17.00 14.41 -9.53
C MET A 1 -16.01 13.33 -9.15
N LEU A 2 -15.66 13.20 -7.86
CA LEU A 2 -14.78 12.16 -7.35
C LEU A 2 -15.62 11.07 -6.68
N ASN A 3 -15.56 9.86 -7.23
CA ASN A 3 -16.14 8.67 -6.64
C ASN A 3 -15.20 8.19 -5.53
N LYS A 4 -15.64 8.28 -4.27
CA LYS A 4 -14.86 7.89 -3.09
C LYS A 4 -15.02 6.41 -2.80
N ALA A 5 -14.00 5.81 -2.19
CA ALA A 5 -14.08 4.44 -1.71
C ALA A 5 -14.97 4.32 -0.47
N GLU A 6 -15.64 3.18 -0.34
CA GLU A 6 -16.35 2.78 0.87
C GLU A 6 -15.49 1.79 1.64
N TYR A 7 -15.54 1.86 2.97
CA TYR A 7 -14.89 0.87 3.83
C TYR A 7 -15.88 -0.21 4.26
N LYS A 8 -15.37 -1.42 4.44
CA LYS A 8 -16.12 -2.56 4.98
C LYS A 8 -16.04 -2.50 6.50
N GLU A 9 -17.19 -2.33 7.16
CA GLU A 9 -17.25 -2.12 8.62
C GLU A 9 -16.78 -3.37 9.40
N ASN A 10 -17.23 -4.56 9.01
CA ASN A 10 -17.01 -5.81 9.75
C ASN A 10 -15.91 -6.67 9.10
N SER A 11 -14.69 -6.15 9.05
CA SER A 11 -13.52 -6.90 8.59
C SER A 11 -12.61 -7.30 9.74
N GLU A 12 -12.14 -8.55 9.74
CA GLU A 12 -11.10 -9.02 10.67
C GLU A 12 -9.72 -8.35 10.48
N LEU A 13 -9.51 -7.65 9.36
CA LEU A 13 -8.28 -6.91 9.10
C LEU A 13 -8.37 -5.46 9.59
N ASN A 14 -9.56 -4.96 9.96
CA ASN A 14 -9.69 -3.60 10.47
C ASN A 14 -9.04 -3.49 11.85
N THR A 15 -8.19 -2.49 12.04
CA THR A 15 -7.54 -2.17 13.33
C THR A 15 -7.11 -0.70 13.31
N SER A 16 -7.05 -0.07 14.49
CA SER A 16 -6.65 1.34 14.63
C SER A 16 -5.40 1.51 15.51
N ASP A 17 -4.83 0.40 15.98
CA ASP A 17 -3.84 0.38 17.05
C ASP A 17 -2.85 -0.77 16.89
N TYR A 18 -2.61 -1.21 15.64
CA TYR A 18 -1.60 -2.22 15.39
C TYR A 18 -0.21 -1.68 15.74
N GLU A 19 0.47 -2.42 16.62
CA GLU A 19 1.86 -2.20 17.00
C GLU A 19 2.78 -3.07 16.14
N LEU A 20 3.85 -2.46 15.64
CA LEU A 20 4.81 -3.16 14.79
C LEU A 20 5.53 -4.29 15.53
N THR A 21 5.74 -5.40 14.82
CA THR A 21 6.70 -6.43 15.27
C THR A 21 8.14 -5.96 15.10
N GLU A 22 9.11 -6.70 15.64
CA GLU A 22 10.54 -6.37 15.48
C GLU A 22 11.03 -6.45 14.03
N ARG A 23 10.32 -7.16 13.13
CA ARG A 23 10.79 -7.50 11.78
C ARG A 23 11.26 -6.29 10.96
N ASN A 24 10.51 -5.19 11.00
CA ASN A 24 10.76 -4.02 10.15
C ASN A 24 11.17 -2.77 10.94
N LYS A 25 11.30 -2.85 12.28
CA LYS A 25 11.60 -1.67 13.12
C LYS A 25 12.92 -1.00 12.74
N GLU A 26 14.00 -1.77 12.57
CA GLU A 26 15.31 -1.20 12.21
C GLU A 26 15.26 -0.43 10.88
N LYS A 27 14.60 -0.98 9.86
CA LYS A 27 14.44 -0.31 8.56
C LYS A 27 13.56 0.95 8.66
N ILE A 28 12.53 0.90 9.49
CA ILE A 28 11.65 2.06 9.74
C ILE A 28 12.40 3.15 10.52
N ASP A 29 13.24 2.78 11.49
CA ASP A 29 14.12 3.73 12.20
C ASP A 29 15.09 4.41 11.23
N GLU A 30 15.67 3.67 10.28
CA GLU A 30 16.50 4.25 9.21
C GLU A 30 15.71 5.25 8.36
N CYS A 31 14.51 4.89 7.89
CA CYS A 31 13.65 5.80 7.13
C CYS A 31 13.24 7.05 7.93
N LEU A 32 12.93 6.90 9.23
CA LEU A 32 12.58 8.03 10.11
C LEU A 32 13.77 8.98 10.27
N LYS A 33 14.98 8.44 10.43
CA LYS A 33 16.21 9.21 10.51
C LYS A 33 16.47 9.98 9.20
N GLU A 34 16.45 9.31 8.05
CA GLU A 34 16.67 9.96 6.74
C GLU A 34 15.61 11.04 6.46
N ARG A 35 14.36 10.77 6.87
CA ARG A 35 13.27 11.75 6.77
C ARG A 35 13.55 12.98 7.64
N GLN A 36 14.05 12.80 8.86
CA GLN A 36 14.37 13.91 9.76
C GLN A 36 15.55 14.73 9.23
N GLU A 37 16.61 14.09 8.74
CA GLU A 37 17.75 14.76 8.10
C GLU A 37 17.30 15.62 6.90
N ALA A 38 16.39 15.10 6.08
CA ALA A 38 15.81 15.85 4.98
C ALA A 38 14.95 17.03 5.46
N ILE A 39 14.26 16.92 6.60
CA ILE A 39 13.48 18.03 7.20
C ILE A 39 14.42 19.12 7.68
N ASP A 40 15.47 18.74 8.41
CA ASP A 40 16.44 19.68 8.97
C ASP A 40 17.21 20.43 7.86
N ALA A 41 17.40 19.77 6.71
CA ALA A 41 18.00 20.36 5.52
C ALA A 41 17.07 21.33 4.73
N ARG A 42 15.81 21.53 5.15
CA ARG A 42 14.88 22.49 4.52
C ARG A 42 15.19 23.94 4.95
N ALA A 43 16.33 24.48 4.55
CA ALA A 43 16.60 25.91 4.70
C ALA A 43 16.16 26.68 3.43
N GLY A 44 15.23 27.64 3.58
CA GLY A 44 14.72 28.46 2.48
C GLY A 44 13.85 27.70 1.46
N GLU A 45 13.36 28.42 0.44
CA GLU A 45 12.44 27.88 -0.58
C GLU A 45 13.14 26.87 -1.52
N GLU A 46 14.41 27.11 -1.87
CA GLU A 46 15.23 26.18 -2.65
C GLU A 46 15.51 24.87 -1.89
N GLY A 47 15.81 24.95 -0.59
CA GLY A 47 15.99 23.77 0.27
C GLY A 47 14.69 22.99 0.47
N TYR A 48 13.54 23.67 0.52
CA TYR A 48 12.24 23.01 0.60
C TYR A 48 11.96 22.14 -0.64
N ASN A 49 12.08 22.71 -1.84
CA ASN A 49 11.83 21.99 -3.10
C ASN A 49 12.81 20.84 -3.33
N ALA A 50 14.06 20.97 -2.85
CA ALA A 50 15.06 19.91 -2.95
C ALA A 50 14.74 18.69 -2.06
N GLN A 51 14.12 18.91 -0.89
CA GLN A 51 13.95 17.86 0.13
C GLN A 51 12.52 17.30 0.25
N ILE A 52 11.51 17.96 -0.32
CA ILE A 52 10.13 17.46 -0.28
C ILE A 52 9.99 16.07 -0.90
N GLY A 53 10.72 15.79 -1.99
CA GLY A 53 10.75 14.48 -2.63
C GLY A 53 11.27 13.39 -1.69
N ASN A 54 12.42 13.63 -1.04
CA ASN A 54 13.02 12.70 -0.09
C ASN A 54 12.08 12.41 1.08
N ILE A 55 11.44 13.44 1.63
CA ILE A 55 10.53 13.28 2.78
C ILE A 55 9.30 12.47 2.40
N ASN A 56 8.74 12.71 1.21
CA ASN A 56 7.61 11.95 0.70
C ASN A 56 8.01 10.49 0.45
N GLN A 57 9.19 10.26 -0.13
CA GLN A 57 9.71 8.91 -0.37
C GLN A 57 9.91 8.13 0.93
N GLN A 58 10.55 8.73 1.94
CA GLN A 58 10.74 8.07 3.24
C GLN A 58 9.41 7.85 3.96
N SER A 59 8.48 8.80 3.87
CA SER A 59 7.14 8.62 4.44
C SER A 59 6.42 7.45 3.76
N ALA A 60 6.45 7.35 2.43
CA ALA A 60 5.87 6.21 1.70
C ALA A 60 6.51 4.89 2.13
N LYS A 61 7.85 4.83 2.22
CA LYS A 61 8.58 3.63 2.63
C LYS A 61 8.23 3.17 4.05
N ILE A 62 8.06 4.10 5.00
CA ILE A 62 7.59 3.80 6.36
C ILE A 62 6.21 3.14 6.30
N GLY A 63 5.29 3.70 5.50
CA GLY A 63 3.96 3.12 5.27
C GLY A 63 4.03 1.70 4.72
N GLU A 64 4.81 1.48 3.66
CA GLU A 64 4.99 0.18 3.01
C GLU A 64 5.57 -0.88 3.97
N LEU A 65 6.60 -0.53 4.74
CA LEU A 65 7.23 -1.43 5.70
C LEU A 65 6.30 -1.79 6.87
N ALA A 66 5.53 -0.82 7.36
CA ALA A 66 4.53 -1.06 8.41
C ALA A 66 3.40 -1.96 7.90
N ALA A 67 2.97 -1.76 6.65
CA ALA A 67 1.95 -2.57 6.02
C ALA A 67 2.40 -4.02 5.75
N ASP A 68 3.64 -4.24 5.31
CA ASP A 68 4.24 -5.58 5.19
C ASP A 68 4.28 -6.31 6.53
N ASP A 69 4.69 -5.60 7.58
CA ASP A 69 4.72 -6.13 8.94
C ASP A 69 3.32 -6.58 9.37
N PHE A 70 2.31 -5.75 9.14
CA PHE A 70 0.92 -6.08 9.43
C PHE A 70 0.42 -7.30 8.64
N VAL A 71 0.59 -7.32 7.31
CA VAL A 71 0.13 -8.45 6.48
C VAL A 71 0.76 -9.75 6.95
N ARG A 72 2.07 -9.74 7.23
CA ARG A 72 2.78 -10.93 7.71
C ARG A 72 2.44 -11.31 9.15
N SER A 73 2.01 -10.38 9.98
CA SER A 73 1.49 -10.71 11.32
C SER A 73 0.18 -11.50 11.23
N LYS A 74 -0.67 -11.19 10.23
CA LYS A 74 -1.97 -11.84 10.01
C LYS A 74 -1.87 -13.08 9.14
N ARG A 75 -0.93 -13.08 8.18
CA ARG A 75 -0.65 -14.15 7.22
C ARG A 75 0.87 -14.39 7.15
N PRO A 76 1.46 -15.12 8.13
CA PRO A 76 2.91 -15.30 8.21
C PRO A 76 3.57 -15.88 6.96
N ASN A 77 2.84 -16.72 6.23
CA ASN A 77 3.32 -17.40 5.03
C ASN A 77 2.91 -16.71 3.72
N ALA A 78 2.27 -15.53 3.79
CA ALA A 78 1.85 -14.82 2.58
C ALA A 78 3.05 -14.51 1.66
N LYS A 79 2.91 -14.95 0.42
CA LYS A 79 3.87 -14.72 -0.66
C LYS A 79 3.62 -13.33 -1.24
N LEU A 80 4.66 -12.50 -1.24
CA LEU A 80 4.64 -11.23 -1.95
C LEU A 80 4.70 -11.50 -3.45
N LEU A 81 3.65 -11.10 -4.20
CA LEU A 81 3.60 -11.18 -5.66
C LEU A 81 4.14 -9.91 -6.32
N HIS A 82 3.82 -8.76 -5.72
CA HIS A 82 4.27 -7.44 -6.14
C HIS A 82 4.44 -6.53 -4.91
N PRO A 83 5.48 -5.69 -4.83
CA PRO A 83 6.58 -5.57 -5.79
C PRO A 83 7.61 -6.69 -5.60
N LYS A 84 8.72 -6.64 -6.33
CA LYS A 84 9.79 -7.65 -6.21
C LYS A 84 10.43 -7.66 -4.82
N ASP A 85 10.63 -6.48 -4.25
CA ASP A 85 11.22 -6.28 -2.93
C ASP A 85 10.77 -4.93 -2.36
N ILE A 86 10.20 -4.93 -1.16
CA ILE A 86 9.61 -3.73 -0.55
C ILE A 86 10.68 -2.72 -0.15
N GLY A 87 11.86 -3.15 0.28
CA GLY A 87 12.92 -2.22 0.70
C GLY A 87 13.50 -1.41 -0.46
N THR A 88 13.55 -1.99 -1.65
CA THR A 88 14.26 -1.43 -2.81
C THR A 88 13.35 -0.97 -3.95
N SER A 89 12.11 -1.45 -4.00
CA SER A 89 11.16 -1.01 -5.02
C SER A 89 10.63 0.39 -4.71
N ILE A 90 10.31 1.13 -5.77
CA ILE A 90 9.72 2.46 -5.70
C ILE A 90 8.30 2.33 -6.26
N SER A 91 7.28 2.77 -5.51
CA SER A 91 5.90 2.82 -6.01
C SER A 91 5.81 3.64 -7.29
N LYS A 92 4.97 3.19 -8.23
CA LYS A 92 4.80 3.88 -9.50
C LYS A 92 3.32 4.21 -9.73
N PRO A 93 3.02 5.26 -10.49
CA PRO A 93 1.65 5.47 -10.94
C PRO A 93 1.22 4.29 -11.83
N GLY A 94 0.17 3.58 -11.42
CA GLY A 94 -0.42 2.49 -12.24
C GLY A 94 -0.16 1.08 -11.75
N ASP A 95 0.45 0.90 -10.58
CA ASP A 95 0.49 -0.36 -9.83
C ASP A 95 -0.15 -0.19 -8.44
N PHE A 96 -0.40 -1.32 -7.76
CA PHE A 96 -0.73 -1.35 -6.34
C PHE A 96 0.56 -1.32 -5.52
N ASP A 97 0.55 -0.71 -4.32
CA ASP A 97 1.76 -0.65 -3.49
C ASP A 97 2.27 -2.06 -3.13
N MET A 98 1.38 -2.98 -2.76
CA MET A 98 1.70 -4.41 -2.62
C MET A 98 0.53 -5.33 -3.01
N VAL A 99 0.86 -6.55 -3.44
CA VAL A 99 -0.09 -7.65 -3.65
C VAL A 99 0.51 -8.94 -3.07
N TYR A 100 -0.26 -9.62 -2.24
CA TYR A 100 0.10 -10.89 -1.62
C TYR A 100 -0.85 -12.01 -2.02
N LEU A 101 -0.31 -13.23 -2.09
CA LEU A 101 -1.07 -14.47 -2.06
C LEU A 101 -0.87 -15.12 -0.69
N SER A 102 -1.96 -15.36 0.03
CA SER A 102 -2.00 -16.16 1.24
C SER A 102 -2.57 -17.54 0.91
N ASP A 103 -2.00 -18.60 1.48
CA ASP A 103 -2.51 -19.98 1.34
C ASP A 103 -3.34 -20.42 2.55
N ASP A 104 -3.34 -19.66 3.66
CA ASP A 104 -4.10 -19.97 4.88
C ASP A 104 -4.66 -18.70 5.57
N PRO A 105 -5.94 -18.34 5.32
CA PRO A 105 -6.79 -18.88 4.25
C PRO A 105 -6.24 -18.54 2.86
N GLU A 106 -6.70 -19.28 1.84
CA GLU A 106 -6.41 -18.96 0.44
C GLU A 106 -7.09 -17.63 0.06
N GLU A 107 -6.31 -16.57 -0.17
CA GLU A 107 -6.82 -15.25 -0.56
C GLU A 107 -5.74 -14.37 -1.22
N ILE A 108 -6.17 -13.40 -2.02
CA ILE A 108 -5.34 -12.30 -2.49
C ILE A 108 -5.52 -11.10 -1.57
N ILE A 109 -4.42 -10.47 -1.16
CA ILE A 109 -4.43 -9.23 -0.37
C ILE A 109 -3.74 -8.13 -1.17
N ILE A 110 -4.53 -7.16 -1.62
CA ILE A 110 -4.07 -5.92 -2.26
C ILE A 110 -3.93 -4.86 -1.17
N VAL A 111 -2.83 -4.11 -1.18
CA VAL A 111 -2.52 -3.10 -0.18
C VAL A 111 -2.24 -1.75 -0.83
N GLU A 112 -2.93 -0.71 -0.37
CA GLU A 112 -2.47 0.69 -0.49
C GLU A 112 -1.84 1.11 0.83
N ALA A 113 -0.57 1.50 0.79
CA ALA A 113 0.16 1.94 1.96
C ALA A 113 0.36 3.46 1.95
N LYS A 114 0.17 4.08 3.10
CA LYS A 114 0.39 5.51 3.30
C LYS A 114 1.20 5.73 4.56
N GLY A 115 2.23 6.57 4.46
CA GLY A 115 2.90 7.12 5.63
C GLY A 115 2.48 8.56 5.89
N GLY A 116 2.27 8.84 7.18
CA GLY A 116 1.79 10.12 7.67
C GLY A 116 0.35 10.40 7.27
N SER A 117 0.07 11.66 6.91
CA SER A 117 -1.25 12.13 6.53
C SER A 117 -1.46 12.17 5.00
N SER A 118 -0.70 11.36 4.25
CA SER A 118 -0.78 11.34 2.79
C SER A 118 -2.17 10.83 2.37
N PRO A 119 -2.93 11.58 1.54
CA PRO A 119 -4.26 11.16 1.15
C PRO A 119 -4.20 9.97 0.18
N LEU A 120 -5.30 9.23 0.10
CA LEU A 120 -5.53 8.27 -0.98
C LEU A 120 -5.49 8.97 -2.34
N GLY A 121 -4.82 8.33 -3.29
CA GLY A 121 -4.77 8.75 -4.68
C GLY A 121 -6.12 8.58 -5.38
N SER A 122 -6.21 9.16 -6.58
CA SER A 122 -7.33 8.93 -7.48
C SER A 122 -6.87 8.91 -8.93
N ARG A 123 -7.64 8.27 -9.80
CA ARG A 123 -7.38 8.20 -11.24
C ARG A 123 -8.63 8.61 -12.01
N LYS A 124 -8.43 9.34 -13.11
CA LYS A 124 -9.50 9.67 -14.06
C LYS A 124 -9.73 8.49 -14.99
N ILE A 125 -10.95 7.97 -15.02
CA ILE A 125 -11.39 6.86 -15.89
C ILE A 125 -12.56 7.39 -16.71
N GLY A 126 -12.34 7.57 -18.01
CA GLY A 126 -13.26 8.30 -18.87
C GLY A 126 -13.46 9.75 -18.39
N ASN A 127 -14.70 10.11 -18.03
CA ASN A 127 -15.04 11.47 -17.60
C ASN A 127 -15.11 11.64 -16.07
N GLU A 128 -14.86 10.58 -15.30
CA GLU A 128 -15.01 10.58 -13.85
C GLU A 128 -13.68 10.28 -13.15
N ALA A 129 -13.52 10.74 -11.91
CA ALA A 129 -12.38 10.39 -11.06
C ALA A 129 -12.81 9.33 -10.05
N TYR A 130 -11.95 8.32 -9.83
CA TYR A 130 -12.17 7.23 -8.90
C TYR A 130 -11.01 7.16 -7.91
N GLN A 131 -11.33 7.12 -6.62
CA GLN A 131 -10.34 7.01 -5.56
C GLN A 131 -9.79 5.58 -5.48
N GLN A 132 -8.54 5.46 -5.04
CA GLN A 132 -7.98 4.20 -4.51
C GLN A 132 -8.97 3.56 -3.53
N GLY A 133 -9.12 2.23 -3.60
CA GLY A 133 -10.12 1.49 -2.82
C GLY A 133 -11.48 1.29 -3.51
N THR A 134 -11.78 1.98 -4.61
CA THR A 134 -13.02 1.70 -5.38
C THR A 134 -12.83 0.52 -6.35
N SER A 135 -13.90 -0.25 -6.62
CA SER A 135 -13.83 -1.38 -7.56
C SER A 135 -13.37 -0.98 -8.97
N LYS A 136 -13.84 0.18 -9.48
CA LYS A 136 -13.44 0.69 -10.80
C LYS A 136 -11.97 1.13 -10.85
N TYR A 137 -11.46 1.70 -9.75
CA TYR A 137 -10.03 1.99 -9.66
C TYR A 137 -9.22 0.70 -9.67
N ALA A 138 -9.58 -0.27 -8.84
CA ALA A 138 -8.89 -1.56 -8.77
C ALA A 138 -8.87 -2.29 -10.13
N ALA A 139 -10.01 -2.35 -10.84
CA ALA A 139 -10.10 -2.93 -12.17
C ALA A 139 -9.17 -2.25 -13.20
N GLU A 140 -9.11 -0.91 -13.17
CA GLU A 140 -8.22 -0.16 -14.06
C GLU A 140 -6.74 -0.42 -13.74
N ILE A 141 -6.38 -0.52 -12.45
CA ILE A 141 -4.99 -0.86 -12.07
C ILE A 141 -4.63 -2.28 -12.48
N VAL A 142 -5.50 -3.28 -12.22
CA VAL A 142 -5.30 -4.66 -12.67
C VAL A 142 -5.08 -4.72 -14.18
N LYS A 143 -5.90 -4.00 -14.95
CA LYS A 143 -5.73 -3.89 -16.41
C LYS A 143 -4.35 -3.36 -16.77
N LEU A 144 -3.92 -2.23 -16.20
CA LEU A 144 -2.60 -1.64 -16.50
C LEU A 144 -1.45 -2.56 -16.11
N MET A 145 -1.55 -3.21 -14.95
CA MET A 145 -0.58 -4.20 -14.51
C MET A 145 -0.53 -5.39 -15.48
N SER A 146 -1.67 -5.84 -16.01
CA SER A 146 -1.78 -6.94 -16.98
C SER A 146 -1.18 -6.63 -18.37
N GLU A 147 -1.04 -5.34 -18.71
CA GLU A 147 -0.42 -4.87 -19.95
C GLU A 147 1.12 -4.88 -19.88
N ASN A 148 1.71 -5.12 -18.69
CA ASN A 148 3.16 -5.26 -18.55
C ASN A 148 3.67 -6.54 -19.20
N LYS A 149 4.98 -6.55 -19.47
CA LYS A 149 5.65 -7.71 -20.07
C LYS A 149 5.55 -8.94 -19.17
N GLU A 150 5.42 -10.11 -19.79
CA GLU A 150 5.51 -11.40 -19.12
C GLU A 150 6.77 -11.51 -18.25
N GLY A 151 6.62 -12.11 -17.07
CA GLY A 151 7.69 -12.27 -16.08
C GLY A 151 7.95 -11.04 -15.19
N THR A 152 7.18 -9.96 -15.33
CA THR A 152 7.18 -8.85 -14.36
C THR A 152 6.28 -9.18 -13.16
N THR A 153 6.56 -8.55 -12.00
CA THR A 153 5.73 -8.73 -10.80
C THR A 153 4.34 -8.13 -10.97
N GLU A 154 4.24 -7.05 -11.75
CA GLU A 154 3.02 -6.36 -12.10
C GLU A 154 2.10 -7.32 -12.88
N LYS A 155 2.64 -7.93 -13.94
CA LYS A 155 1.92 -8.92 -14.74
C LYS A 155 1.48 -10.12 -13.89
N LEU A 156 2.41 -10.69 -13.11
CA LEU A 156 2.12 -11.81 -12.20
C LEU A 156 0.97 -11.47 -11.22
N ALA A 157 1.04 -10.32 -10.55
CA ALA A 157 0.01 -9.93 -9.61
C ALA A 157 -1.35 -9.71 -10.28
N ALA A 158 -1.37 -9.10 -11.48
CA ALA A 158 -2.61 -8.95 -12.24
C ALA A 158 -3.24 -10.30 -12.62
N ASP A 159 -2.42 -11.24 -13.10
CA ASP A 159 -2.89 -12.57 -13.50
C ASP A 159 -3.43 -13.37 -12.30
N GLU A 160 -2.78 -13.29 -11.14
CA GLU A 160 -3.25 -13.93 -9.89
C GLU A 160 -4.53 -13.27 -9.34
N ILE A 161 -4.66 -11.94 -9.42
CA ILE A 161 -5.90 -11.23 -9.05
C ILE A 161 -7.05 -11.66 -9.97
N GLN A 162 -6.82 -11.71 -11.29
CA GLN A 162 -7.83 -12.15 -12.26
C GLN A 162 -8.23 -13.59 -12.01
N PHE A 163 -7.26 -14.49 -11.81
CA PHE A 163 -7.50 -15.89 -11.49
C PHE A 163 -8.35 -16.04 -10.22
N ALA A 164 -8.02 -15.29 -9.16
CA ALA A 164 -8.79 -15.30 -7.92
C ALA A 164 -10.24 -14.83 -8.15
N ALA A 165 -10.42 -13.75 -8.91
CA ALA A 165 -11.74 -13.22 -9.26
C ALA A 165 -12.58 -14.22 -10.07
N PHE A 166 -11.98 -14.94 -11.02
CA PHE A 166 -12.63 -16.00 -11.78
C PHE A 166 -12.99 -17.22 -10.94
N SER A 167 -12.10 -17.61 -10.01
CA SER A 167 -12.22 -18.82 -9.21
C SER A 167 -13.05 -18.63 -7.94
N GLY A 168 -13.46 -17.40 -7.63
CA GLY A 168 -14.17 -17.07 -6.40
C GLY A 168 -13.28 -17.10 -5.15
N ILE A 169 -11.96 -17.02 -5.33
CA ILE A 169 -11.01 -16.86 -4.22
C ILE A 169 -11.17 -15.44 -3.67
N PRO A 170 -11.23 -15.26 -2.33
CA PRO A 170 -11.37 -13.93 -1.74
C PRO A 170 -10.27 -12.96 -2.17
N ILE A 171 -10.67 -11.74 -2.53
CA ILE A 171 -9.76 -10.62 -2.79
C ILE A 171 -10.02 -9.56 -1.73
N ARG A 172 -9.04 -9.32 -0.89
CA ARG A 172 -9.05 -8.31 0.18
C ARG A 172 -8.31 -7.09 -0.34
N TYR A 173 -8.91 -5.91 -0.24
CA TYR A 173 -8.23 -4.67 -0.61
C TYR A 173 -8.17 -3.77 0.62
N ILE A 174 -6.97 -3.56 1.16
CA ILE A 174 -6.78 -2.81 2.40
C ILE A 174 -6.05 -1.49 2.16
N HIS A 175 -6.44 -0.48 2.92
CA HIS A 175 -5.68 0.74 3.14
C HIS A 175 -4.98 0.66 4.47
N THR A 176 -3.70 1.00 4.48
CA THR A 176 -2.90 1.11 5.69
C THR A 176 -2.35 2.52 5.81
N GLN A 177 -2.40 3.08 7.02
CA GLN A 177 -1.91 4.42 7.31
C GLN A 177 -1.00 4.40 8.55
N ALA A 178 0.31 4.51 8.31
CA ALA A 178 1.33 4.53 9.35
C ALA A 178 1.55 5.96 9.85
N SER A 179 1.51 6.17 11.16
CA SER A 179 1.87 7.46 11.76
C SER A 179 3.36 7.75 11.60
N ILE A 180 3.73 9.04 11.56
CA ILE A 180 5.12 9.47 11.70
C ILE A 180 5.31 10.07 13.10
N PRO A 181 5.89 9.34 14.06
CA PRO A 181 6.00 9.81 15.44
C PRO A 181 7.06 10.92 15.58
N GLU A 182 6.79 11.88 16.47
CA GLU A 182 7.74 12.96 16.80
C GLU A 182 9.03 12.44 17.45
N SER A 183 8.97 11.28 18.12
CA SER A 183 10.13 10.65 18.74
C SER A 183 11.17 10.17 17.73
N GLY A 184 10.79 10.02 16.46
CA GLY A 184 11.64 9.46 15.42
C GLY A 184 11.94 7.97 15.60
N LYS A 185 11.14 7.24 16.39
CA LYS A 185 11.33 5.81 16.67
C LYS A 185 10.22 4.94 16.10
N ALA A 186 10.60 3.82 15.49
CA ALA A 186 9.70 2.81 14.95
C ALA A 186 8.80 2.18 16.03
N SER A 187 9.26 2.11 17.28
CA SER A 187 8.46 1.62 18.41
C SER A 187 7.18 2.41 18.66
N ASP A 188 7.15 3.68 18.22
CA ASP A 188 6.05 4.59 18.46
C ASP A 188 5.17 4.78 17.21
N VAL A 189 5.47 4.06 16.13
CA VAL A 189 4.66 4.02 14.92
C VAL A 189 3.39 3.23 15.20
N LYS A 190 2.24 3.87 15.00
CA LYS A 190 0.92 3.24 14.97
C LYS A 190 0.48 3.02 13.54
N LEU A 191 -0.17 1.90 13.29
CA LEU A 191 -0.75 1.59 12.00
C LEU A 191 -2.27 1.47 12.12
N GLU A 192 -2.98 2.27 11.33
CA GLU A 192 -4.40 2.08 11.08
C GLU A 192 -4.57 1.24 9.82
N VAL A 193 -5.49 0.28 9.84
CA VAL A 193 -5.82 -0.59 8.71
C VAL A 193 -7.33 -0.63 8.54
N ALA A 194 -7.78 -0.43 7.30
CA ALA A 194 -9.18 -0.57 6.93
C ALA A 194 -9.32 -1.30 5.60
N GLU A 195 -10.20 -2.29 5.53
CA GLU A 195 -10.55 -2.96 4.28
C GLU A 195 -11.58 -2.14 3.51
N PHE A 196 -11.33 -1.93 2.22
CA PHE A 196 -12.28 -1.35 1.30
C PHE A 196 -13.36 -2.35 0.92
N LYS A 197 -14.55 -1.84 0.65
CA LYS A 197 -15.63 -2.59 0.04
C LYS A 197 -15.45 -2.57 -1.48
N ILE A 198 -15.06 -3.72 -2.04
CA ILE A 198 -14.94 -3.90 -3.49
C ILE A 198 -15.82 -5.02 -3.99
N ASP A 199 -16.12 -4.94 -5.29
CA ASP A 199 -16.78 -5.97 -6.07
C ASP A 199 -15.73 -6.58 -7.02
N SER A 200 -15.44 -7.87 -6.84
CA SER A 200 -14.45 -8.60 -7.61
C SER A 200 -14.94 -8.94 -9.02
N GLU A 201 -16.22 -8.80 -9.35
CA GLU A 201 -16.74 -9.08 -10.70
C GLU A 201 -16.05 -8.24 -11.77
N GLY A 202 -15.71 -6.98 -11.45
CA GLY A 202 -14.99 -6.09 -12.36
C GLY A 202 -13.49 -6.39 -12.51
N LEU A 203 -12.96 -7.34 -11.74
CA LEU A 203 -11.55 -7.75 -11.77
C LEU A 203 -11.31 -8.99 -12.64
N LYS A 204 -12.36 -9.59 -13.19
CA LYS A 204 -12.31 -10.69 -14.16
C LYS A 204 -11.82 -10.22 -15.52
#